data_AF-X0WKN4-F1
#
_entry.id   AF-X0WKN4-F1
#
_cell.length_a   1.000
_cell.length_b   1.000
_cell.length_c   1.000
_cell.angle_alpha   90.00
_cell.angle_beta   90.00
_cell.angle_gamma   90.00
#
_symmetry.space_group_name_H-M   'P 1'
#
loop_
_entity.id
_entity.type
_entity.pdbx_description
1 polymer ?
#
loop_
_entity_poly.entity_id
_entity_poly.type
_entity_poly.pdbx_seq_one_letter_code
_entity_poly.pdbx_strand_id
1 'polypeptide(L)' 'MALVTALQKEPTVIVMARGRAISSAVDVVEVCKRNFVIDMCIDDILIGTERMGTGD' A
#
# COMPACT_ATOMS: atom_id res chain seq x y z
N MET A 1 6.11 3.17 -9.92
CA MET A 1 5.22 3.99 -10.77
C MET A 1 3.75 3.57 -10.72
N ALA A 2 3.42 2.28 -10.53
CA ALA A 2 2.01 1.85 -10.48
C ALA A 2 1.13 2.60 -9.46
N LEU A 3 1.63 2.87 -8.24
CA LEU A 3 0.88 3.58 -7.21
C LEU A 3 0.53 5.03 -7.63
N VAL A 4 1.49 5.77 -8.20
CA VAL A 4 1.27 7.14 -8.68
C VAL A 4 0.23 7.15 -9.81
N THR A 5 0.32 6.22 -10.76
CA THR A 5 -0.66 6.11 -11.85
C THR A 5 -2.05 5.73 -11.33
N ALA A 6 -2.14 4.89 -10.30
CA ALA A 6 -3.41 4.52 -9.68
C ALA A 6 -4.07 5.73 -9.00
N LEU A 7 -3.31 6.52 -8.23
CA LEU A 7 -3.78 7.73 -7.56
C LEU A 7 -4.19 8.85 -8.53
N GLN A 8 -3.67 8.85 -9.76
CA GLN A 8 -4.13 9.77 -10.82
C GLN A 8 -5.50 9.39 -11.39
N LYS A 9 -5.93 8.13 -11.23
CA LYS A 9 -7.20 7.61 -11.76
C LYS A 9 -8.28 7.54 -10.69
N GLU A 10 -7.89 7.17 -9.46
CA GLU A 10 -8.80 7.01 -8.32
C GLU A 10 -8.31 7.86 -7.15
N PRO A 11 -9.21 8.52 -6.40
CA PRO A 11 -8.83 9.35 -5.26
C PRO A 11 -8.29 8.56 -4.07
N THR A 12 -8.55 7.25 -4.02
CA THR A 12 -8.16 6.37 -2.91
C THR A 12 -7.65 5.06 -3.47
N VAL A 13 -6.53 4.57 -2.92
CA VAL A 13 -5.89 3.32 -3.32
C VAL A 13 -5.51 2.52 -2.08
N ILE A 14 -5.80 1.22 -2.08
CA ILE A 14 -5.43 0.31 -1.00
C ILE A 14 -4.17 -0.45 -1.40
N VAL A 15 -3.11 -0.36 -0.58
CA VAL A 15 -1.86 -1.10 -0.77
C VAL A 15 -1.85 -2.28 0.21
N MET A 16 -1.87 -3.50 -0.33
CA MET A 16 -1.87 -4.73 0.47
C MET A 16 -0.53 -5.46 0.33
N ALA A 17 0.00 -5.97 1.44
CA ALA A 17 1.20 -6.77 1.46
C ALA A 17 1.18 -7.76 2.64
N ARG A 18 2.02 -8.80 2.56
CA ARG A 18 2.14 -9.82 3.60
C ARG A 18 3.59 -10.25 3.82
N GLY A 19 3.87 -10.72 5.03
CA GLY A 19 5.22 -11.17 5.41
C GLY A 19 6.28 -10.10 5.16
N ARG A 20 7.41 -10.50 4.57
CA ARG A 20 8.53 -9.59 4.28
C ARG A 20 8.18 -8.44 3.31
N ALA A 21 7.15 -8.60 2.49
CA ALA A 21 6.74 -7.55 1.54
C ALA A 21 6.08 -6.34 2.23
N ILE A 22 5.69 -6.45 3.50
CA ILE A 22 5.11 -5.33 4.26
C ILE A 22 6.09 -4.15 4.30
N SER A 23 7.37 -4.40 4.56
CA SER A 23 8.40 -3.34 4.56
C SER A 23 8.47 -2.61 3.22
N SER A 24 8.46 -3.38 2.11
CA SER A 24 8.46 -2.78 0.77
C SER A 24 7.19 -2.00 0.46
N ALA A 25 6.02 -2.42 0.95
CA ALA A 25 4.78 -1.67 0.79
C ALA A 25 4.84 -0.33 1.51
N VAL A 26 5.36 -0.32 2.75
CA VAL A 26 5.58 0.92 3.52
C VAL A 26 6.54 1.85 2.78
N ASP A 27 7.69 1.33 2.31
CA ASP A 27 8.67 2.11 1.56
C ASP A 27 8.06 2.76 0.31
N VAL A 28 7.26 2.01 -0.45
CA VAL A 28 6.59 2.51 -1.66
C VAL A 28 5.60 3.64 -1.34
N VAL A 29 4.80 3.48 -0.28
CA VAL A 29 3.83 4.50 0.14
C VAL A 29 4.54 5.78 0.58
N GLU A 30 5.58 5.66 1.42
CA GLU A 30 6.33 6.82 1.91
C GLU A 30 7.07 7.55 0.78
N VAL A 31 7.69 6.82 -0.15
CA VAL A 31 8.31 7.43 -1.34
C VAL A 31 7.27 8.14 -2.20
N CYS A 32 6.08 7.57 -2.37
CA CYS A 32 4.98 8.18 -3.12
C CYS A 32 4.53 9.50 -2.49
N LYS A 33 4.29 9.49 -1.18
CA LYS A 33 3.91 10.67 -0.39
C LYS A 33 4.95 11.79 -0.49
N ARG A 34 6.22 11.44 -0.31
CA ARG A 34 7.29 12.42 -0.18
C ARG A 34 7.71 13.04 -1.53
N ASN A 35 7.68 12.25 -2.60
CA ASN A 35 8.32 12.65 -3.86
C ASN A 35 7.35 12.87 -5.03
N PHE A 36 6.10 12.38 -4.93
CA PHE A 36 5.19 12.37 -6.09
C PHE A 36 3.82 13.00 -5.83
N VAL A 37 3.24 12.82 -4.63
CA VAL A 37 1.89 13.31 -4.31
C VAL A 37 1.92 14.07 -2.99
N ILE A 38 2.06 15.40 -3.09
CA ILE A 38 2.35 16.31 -1.97
C ILE A 38 1.27 16.28 -0.87
N ASP A 39 0.00 16.10 -1.25
CA ASP A 39 -1.15 16.11 -0.32
C ASP A 39 -1.73 14.72 -0.07
N MET A 40 -0.93 13.65 -0.23
CA MET A 40 -1.40 12.29 0.01
C MET A 40 -1.60 12.05 1.51
N CYS A 41 -2.85 11.77 1.89
CA CYS A 41 -3.22 11.39 3.25
C CYS A 41 -3.29 9.87 3.40
N ILE A 42 -2.94 9.37 4.59
CA ILE A 42 -3.20 7.98 4.98
C ILE A 42 -4.54 7.98 5.69
N ASP A 43 -5.49 7.22 5.16
CA ASP A 43 -6.84 7.08 5.75
C ASP A 43 -6.78 6.09 6.93
N ASP A 44 -6.50 4.82 6.63
CA ASP A 44 -6.38 3.76 7.63
C ASP A 44 -5.17 2.85 7.38
N ILE A 45 -4.66 2.24 8.46
CA ILE A 45 -3.65 1.17 8.40
C ILE A 45 -4.23 -0.07 9.10
N LEU A 46 -4.55 -1.10 8.32
CA LEU A 46 -5.09 -2.36 8.80
C LEU A 46 -3.99 -3.43 8.82
N ILE A 47 -3.80 -4.06 9.98
CA ILE A 47 -2.86 -5.18 10.16
C ILE A 47 -3.64 -6.40 10.58
N GLY A 48 -3.39 -7.52 9.92
CA GLY A 48 -4.05 -8.79 10.20
C GLY A 48 -3.12 -9.96 9.94
N THR A 49 -3.54 -11.14 10.39
CA THR A 49 -2.90 -12.40 10.03
C THR A 49 -3.84 -13.16 9.10
N GLU A 50 -3.38 -13.44 7.90
CA GLU A 50 -4.10 -14.29 6.95
C GLU A 50 -3.44 -15.67 6.91
N ARG A 51 -4.25 -16.72 7.04
CA ARG A 51 -3.78 -18.10 6.85
C ARG A 51 -3.74 -18.41 5.37
N MET A 52 -2.54 -18.50 4.81
CA MET A 52 -2.34 -18.93 3.43
C MET A 52 -2.18 -20.45 3.40
N GLY A 53 -3.28 -21.16 3.14
CA GLY A 53 -3.31 -22.59 2.84
C GLY A 53 -3.06 -23.54 4.03
N THR A 54 -4.12 -24.22 4.47
CA THR A 54 -4.25 -25.70 4.54
C THR A 54 -5.74 -25.97 4.70
N GLY A 55 -6.30 -26.69 3.73
CA GLY A 55 -7.72 -26.93 3.51
C GLY A 55 -7.88 -27.15 2.01
N ASP A 56 -7.40 -28.25 1.44
CA ASP A 56 -6.99 -29.54 2.01
C ASP A 56 -5.46 -29.77 2.12
#